data_AF-A0A158J2C8-F1
#
_entry.id   AF-A0A158J2C8-F1
#
_cell.length_a   1.000
_cell.length_b   1.000
_cell.length_c   1.000
_cell.angle_alpha   90.00
_cell.angle_beta   90.00
_cell.angle_gamma   90.00
#
_symmetry.space_group_name_H-M   'P 1'
#
loop_
_entity.id
_entity.type
_entity.pdbx_description
1 polymer ?
#
loop_
_entity_poly.entity_id
_entity_poly.type
_entity_poly.pdbx_seq_one_letter_code
_entity_poly.pdbx_strand_id
1 'polypeptide(L)'
;MKRLVMLAVATAAFVMLLSAAMAQGAASSGVAATASQVQPVSAPMTKVQQKAKAKVERKETRRQARAARNAELKRLEKNGFGPQASPAQYPENMTNAERKAAAQSKSAVPASTPGQ
;
A
#
# COMPACT_ATOMS: atom_id res chain seq x y z
N MET A 1 -33.87 26.33 -20.45
CA MET A 1 -32.66 25.71 -19.84
C MET A 1 -32.43 26.19 -18.40
N LYS A 2 -33.47 26.28 -17.57
CA LYS A 2 -33.39 26.82 -16.19
C LYS A 2 -33.70 25.77 -15.10
N ARG A 3 -33.80 24.50 -15.49
CA ARG A 3 -34.02 23.35 -14.58
C ARG A 3 -32.81 22.43 -14.45
N LEU A 4 -31.72 22.72 -15.16
CA LEU A 4 -30.48 21.94 -15.12
C LEU A 4 -29.42 22.54 -14.17
N VAL A 5 -29.64 23.75 -13.64
CA VAL A 5 -28.74 24.41 -12.68
C VAL A 5 -29.17 24.15 -11.22
N MET A 6 -30.40 23.66 -11.00
CA MET A 6 -30.92 23.36 -9.66
C MET A 6 -30.56 21.96 -9.12
N LEU A 7 -29.70 21.21 -9.82
CA LEU A 7 -29.13 19.95 -9.32
C LEU A 7 -27.63 20.07 -8.96
N ALA A 8 -27.06 21.28 -9.02
CA ALA A 8 -25.64 21.51 -8.70
C ALA A 8 -25.40 22.19 -7.34
N VAL A 9 -26.46 22.51 -6.58
CA VAL A 9 -26.36 23.21 -5.29
C VAL A 9 -26.53 22.27 -4.08
N ALA A 10 -26.92 21.01 -4.31
CA ALA A 10 -27.24 20.06 -3.23
C ALA A 10 -26.07 19.18 -2.75
N THR A 11 -24.84 19.37 -3.23
CA THR A 11 -23.67 18.57 -2.84
C THR A 11 -22.56 19.36 -2.14
N ALA A 12 -22.84 20.57 -1.66
CA ALA A 12 -21.87 21.40 -0.95
C ALA A 12 -22.00 21.39 0.59
N ALA A 13 -22.87 20.54 1.16
CA ALA A 13 -23.21 20.55 2.58
C ALA A 13 -22.91 19.24 3.35
N PHE A 14 -22.05 18.36 2.84
CA PHE A 14 -21.63 17.14 3.54
C PHE A 14 -20.09 17.00 3.70
N VAL A 15 -19.34 18.09 3.58
CA VAL A 15 -17.87 18.08 3.77
C VAL A 15 -17.43 18.82 5.05
N MET A 16 -18.38 19.40 5.79
CA MET A 16 -18.12 20.25 6.96
C MET A 16 -18.49 19.58 8.29
N LEU A 17 -18.15 18.30 8.51
CA LEU A 17 -18.34 17.67 9.83
C LEU A 17 -17.30 16.59 10.18
N LEU A 18 -16.05 16.74 9.73
CA LEU A 18 -14.95 15.84 10.15
C LEU A 18 -13.61 16.54 10.42
N SER A 19 -13.63 17.82 10.81
CA SER A 19 -12.40 18.61 11.09
C SER A 19 -12.36 19.26 12.48
N ALA A 20 -12.95 18.62 13.51
CA ALA A 20 -12.93 19.16 14.88
C ALA A 20 -12.34 18.18 15.90
N ALA A 21 -11.20 17.55 15.60
CA ALA A 21 -10.49 16.72 16.58
C ALA A 21 -8.98 16.64 16.34
N MET A 22 -8.28 17.76 16.06
CA MET A 22 -6.80 17.79 16.02
C MET A 22 -6.23 19.18 16.39
N ALA A 23 -6.77 19.84 17.42
CA ALA A 23 -6.20 21.12 17.89
C ALA A 23 -6.51 21.40 19.38
N GLN A 24 -6.12 20.49 20.26
CA GLN A 24 -5.88 20.79 21.69
C GLN A 24 -4.66 19.96 22.09
N GLY A 25 -3.50 20.52 22.44
CA GLY A 25 -3.13 21.90 22.56
C GLY A 25 -1.61 22.02 22.60
N ALA A 26 -1.12 23.11 22.04
CA ALA A 26 0.19 23.63 22.31
C ALA A 26 -0.01 25.10 22.67
N ALA A 27 0.02 25.42 23.97
CA ALA A 27 0.54 26.69 24.48
C ALA A 27 0.50 26.74 26.02
N SER A 28 1.68 27.07 26.56
CA SER A 28 1.89 27.91 27.74
C SER A 28 1.91 27.27 29.14
N SER A 29 3.16 27.08 29.55
CA SER A 29 3.72 27.20 30.90
C SER A 29 2.89 27.98 31.92
N GLY A 30 2.69 27.37 33.10
CA GLY A 30 2.26 28.06 34.31
C GLY A 30 1.68 27.13 35.38
N VAL A 31 2.53 26.75 36.34
CA VAL A 31 2.21 26.33 37.72
C VAL A 31 1.24 25.16 37.93
N ALA A 32 1.82 24.07 38.44
CA ALA A 32 1.24 23.09 39.36
C ALA A 32 -0.23 22.69 39.15
N ALA A 33 -0.43 21.71 38.26
CA ALA A 33 -1.38 20.65 38.53
C ALA A 33 -0.70 19.35 38.13
N THR A 34 -0.43 18.50 39.12
CA THR A 34 -0.05 17.10 38.97
C THR A 34 -1.25 16.35 38.38
N ALA A 35 -1.62 16.66 37.15
CA ALA A 35 -2.44 15.81 36.34
C ALA A 35 -1.52 14.67 35.91
N SER A 36 -1.45 13.64 36.75
CA SER A 36 -1.06 12.31 36.31
C SER A 36 -1.91 12.00 35.09
N GLN A 37 -1.36 12.26 33.90
CA GLN A 37 -1.77 11.58 32.69
C GLN A 37 -1.54 10.11 33.00
N VAL A 38 -2.60 9.45 33.45
CA VAL A 38 -2.70 8.01 33.44
C VAL A 38 -2.56 7.66 31.97
N GLN A 39 -1.32 7.43 31.53
CA GLN A 39 -1.10 6.71 30.30
C GLN A 39 -1.95 5.44 30.40
N PRO A 40 -2.76 5.10 29.40
CA PRO A 40 -3.35 3.78 29.37
C PRO A 40 -2.18 2.80 29.29
N VAL A 41 -1.79 2.26 30.45
CA VAL A 41 -0.90 1.11 30.54
C VAL A 41 -1.63 0.03 29.78
N SER A 42 -1.21 -0.17 28.53
CA SER A 42 -1.78 -1.20 27.68
C SER A 42 -1.60 -2.51 28.43
N ALA A 43 -2.71 -3.05 28.93
CA ALA A 43 -2.71 -4.30 29.67
C ALA A 43 -1.92 -5.33 28.85
N PRO A 44 -1.03 -6.12 29.48
CA PRO A 44 -0.21 -7.08 28.76
C PRO A 44 -1.11 -7.97 27.92
N MET A 45 -0.91 -7.92 26.61
CA MET A 45 -1.76 -8.67 25.68
C MET A 45 -1.76 -10.14 26.07
N THR A 46 -2.94 -10.73 26.17
CA THR A 46 -3.06 -12.16 26.43
C THR A 46 -2.37 -12.93 25.30
N LYS A 47 -1.83 -14.13 25.59
CA LYS A 47 -1.19 -14.99 24.56
C LYS A 47 -2.10 -15.18 23.33
N VAL A 48 -3.42 -15.14 23.51
CA VAL A 48 -4.42 -15.23 22.43
C VAL A 48 -4.40 -13.98 21.54
N GLN A 49 -4.37 -12.80 22.13
CA GLN A 49 -4.32 -11.53 21.41
C GLN A 49 -2.99 -11.35 20.64
N GLN A 50 -1.87 -11.76 21.23
CA GLN A 50 -0.56 -11.77 20.56
C GLN A 50 -0.55 -12.69 19.34
N LYS A 51 -1.10 -13.91 19.49
CA LYS A 51 -1.25 -14.86 18.37
C LYS A 51 -2.15 -14.31 17.25
N ALA A 52 -3.22 -13.60 17.61
CA ALA A 52 -4.10 -12.96 16.62
C ALA A 52 -3.36 -11.88 15.82
N LYS A 53 -2.61 -10.99 16.49
CA LYS A 53 -1.78 -9.97 15.81
C LYS A 53 -0.73 -10.60 14.89
N ALA A 54 0.01 -11.61 15.35
CA ALA A 54 1.00 -12.30 14.54
C ALA A 54 0.41 -13.02 13.31
N LYS A 55 -0.85 -13.50 13.38
CA LYS A 55 -1.54 -14.09 12.23
C LYS A 55 -1.87 -13.04 11.16
N VAL A 56 -2.27 -11.84 11.57
CA VAL A 56 -2.58 -10.73 10.65
C VAL A 56 -1.31 -10.31 9.92
N GLU A 57 -0.23 -10.06 10.66
CA GLU A 57 1.07 -9.68 10.10
C GLU A 57 1.59 -10.73 9.10
N ARG A 58 1.58 -12.02 9.48
CA ARG A 58 1.98 -13.12 8.58
C ARG A 58 1.14 -13.17 7.30
N LYS A 59 -0.15 -12.84 7.36
CA LYS A 59 -1.04 -12.82 6.19
C LYS A 59 -0.64 -11.70 5.23
N GLU A 60 -0.28 -10.54 5.77
CA GLU A 60 0.19 -9.40 4.98
C GLU A 60 1.55 -9.69 4.34
N THR A 61 2.53 -10.21 5.10
CA THR A 61 3.83 -10.62 4.55
C THR A 61 3.67 -11.67 3.45
N ARG A 62 2.80 -12.67 3.64
CA ARG A 62 2.51 -13.68 2.61
C ARG A 62 1.89 -13.07 1.37
N ARG A 63 0.99 -12.09 1.51
CA ARG A 63 0.37 -11.41 0.37
C ARG A 63 1.42 -10.62 -0.42
N GLN A 64 2.31 -9.91 0.25
CA GLN A 64 3.40 -9.17 -0.38
C GLN A 64 4.38 -10.12 -1.09
N ALA A 65 4.78 -11.22 -0.43
CA ALA A 65 5.66 -12.22 -1.03
C ALA A 65 5.04 -12.86 -2.29
N ARG A 66 3.74 -13.20 -2.24
CA ARG A 66 3.00 -13.70 -3.41
C ARG A 66 2.93 -12.65 -4.53
N ALA A 67 2.68 -11.39 -4.20
CA ALA A 67 2.64 -10.33 -5.20
C ALA A 67 3.98 -10.18 -5.92
N ALA A 68 5.10 -10.22 -5.18
CA ALA A 68 6.44 -10.15 -5.75
C ALA A 68 6.75 -11.36 -6.65
N ARG A 69 6.50 -12.58 -6.17
CA ARG A 69 6.69 -13.82 -6.94
C ARG A 69 5.82 -13.84 -8.21
N ASN A 70 4.55 -13.46 -8.09
CA ASN A 70 3.63 -13.41 -9.22
C ASN A 70 4.01 -12.34 -10.24
N ALA A 71 4.56 -11.20 -9.81
CA ALA A 71 5.04 -10.16 -10.72
C ALA A 71 6.26 -10.63 -11.53
N GLU A 72 7.18 -11.34 -10.90
CA GLU A 72 8.33 -11.95 -11.57
C GLU A 72 7.90 -13.05 -12.55
N LEU A 73 7.04 -13.98 -12.12
CA LEU A 73 6.49 -15.01 -13.00
C LEU A 73 5.82 -14.41 -14.24
N LYS A 74 4.99 -13.37 -14.06
CA LYS A 74 4.35 -12.68 -15.19
C LYS A 74 5.35 -12.01 -16.14
N ARG A 75 6.49 -11.52 -15.64
CA ARG A 75 7.54 -10.96 -16.51
C ARG A 75 8.20 -12.05 -17.35
N LEU A 76 8.51 -13.19 -16.74
CA LEU A 76 9.05 -14.34 -17.45
C LEU A 76 8.04 -14.89 -18.48
N GLU A 77 6.75 -14.96 -18.11
CA GLU A 77 5.66 -15.39 -19.00
C GLU A 77 5.50 -14.52 -20.23
N LYS A 78 5.53 -13.20 -20.07
CA LYS A 78 5.53 -12.26 -21.18
C LYS A 78 6.72 -12.45 -22.12
N ASN A 79 7.83 -12.96 -21.59
CA ASN A 79 9.06 -13.18 -22.34
C ASN A 79 9.20 -14.62 -22.86
N GLY A 80 8.13 -15.42 -22.80
CA GLY A 80 8.05 -16.74 -23.44
C GLY A 80 8.27 -17.94 -22.52
N PHE A 81 8.33 -17.74 -21.20
CA PHE A 81 8.43 -18.84 -20.23
C PHE A 81 7.04 -19.27 -19.72
N GLY A 82 6.70 -20.55 -19.73
CA GLY A 82 5.43 -21.02 -19.16
C GLY A 82 4.76 -22.14 -19.96
N PRO A 83 3.56 -22.58 -19.56
CA PRO A 83 2.87 -23.71 -20.18
C PRO A 83 2.44 -23.46 -21.63
N GLN A 84 2.35 -22.21 -22.05
CA GLN A 84 2.11 -21.80 -23.44
C GLN A 84 3.31 -22.06 -24.36
N ALA A 85 4.50 -22.25 -23.79
CA ALA A 85 5.72 -22.51 -24.55
C ALA A 85 5.89 -24.01 -24.83
N SER A 86 6.47 -24.35 -25.98
CA SER A 86 6.76 -25.74 -26.33
C SER A 86 7.69 -26.38 -25.28
N PRO A 87 7.37 -27.58 -24.75
CA PRO A 87 8.22 -28.27 -23.78
C PRO A 87 9.65 -28.53 -24.29
N ALA A 88 9.82 -28.69 -25.61
CA ALA A 88 11.13 -28.89 -26.24
C ALA A 88 12.06 -27.67 -26.09
N GLN A 89 11.49 -26.48 -25.88
CA GLN A 89 12.22 -25.21 -25.81
C GLN A 89 12.40 -24.69 -24.36
N TYR A 90 11.91 -25.42 -23.36
CA TYR A 90 11.86 -24.96 -21.97
C TYR A 90 13.21 -24.53 -21.37
N PRO A 91 14.32 -25.27 -21.58
CA PRO A 91 15.63 -24.87 -21.05
C PRO A 91 16.10 -23.52 -21.60
N GLU A 92 15.87 -23.29 -22.89
CA GLU A 92 16.32 -22.09 -23.59
C GLU A 92 15.39 -20.90 -23.34
N ASN A 93 14.07 -21.16 -23.26
CA ASN A 93 13.05 -20.16 -22.97
C ASN A 93 13.23 -19.54 -21.59
N MET A 94 13.65 -20.31 -20.57
CA MET A 94 13.96 -19.78 -19.24
C MET A 94 15.07 -18.73 -19.31
N THR A 95 16.21 -19.09 -19.90
CA THR A 95 17.39 -18.22 -20.03
C THR A 95 17.08 -16.97 -20.85
N ASN A 96 16.33 -17.13 -21.95
CA ASN A 96 15.92 -16.02 -22.80
C ASN A 96 14.92 -15.10 -22.11
N ALA A 97 13.98 -15.66 -21.34
CA ALA A 97 12.99 -14.88 -20.59
C ALA A 97 13.64 -14.04 -19.50
N GLU A 98 14.62 -14.58 -18.77
CA GLU A 98 15.42 -13.85 -17.78
C GLU A 98 16.21 -12.72 -18.42
N ARG A 99 16.93 -13.00 -19.53
CA ARG A 99 17.70 -11.99 -20.25
C ARG A 99 16.82 -10.84 -20.75
N LYS A 100 15.65 -11.17 -21.33
CA LYS A 100 14.68 -10.17 -21.81
C LYS A 100 14.06 -9.39 -20.66
N ALA A 101 13.71 -10.05 -19.55
CA ALA A 101 13.17 -9.39 -18.36
C ALA A 101 14.17 -8.41 -17.74
N ALA A 102 15.45 -8.78 -17.68
CA ALA A 102 16.53 -7.93 -17.20
C ALA A 102 16.83 -6.76 -18.16
N ALA A 103 16.68 -6.95 -19.47
CA ALA A 103 16.79 -5.86 -20.44
C ALA A 103 15.62 -4.87 -20.29
N GLN A 104 14.39 -5.37 -20.10
CA GLN A 104 13.19 -4.56 -19.90
C GLN A 104 13.22 -3.76 -18.59
N SER A 105 13.79 -4.32 -17.51
CA SER A 105 13.97 -3.58 -16.27
C SER A 105 14.98 -2.44 -16.40
N LYS A 106 16.02 -2.63 -17.23
CA LYS A 106 17.00 -1.58 -17.55
C LYS A 106 16.45 -0.50 -18.48
N SER A 107 15.56 -0.84 -19.42
CA SER A 107 14.91 0.14 -20.29
C SER A 107 13.76 0.91 -19.63
N ALA A 108 13.30 0.45 -18.46
CA ALA A 108 12.24 1.09 -17.67
C ALA A 108 12.80 2.04 -16.60
N VAL A 109 13.92 2.74 -16.89
CA VAL A 109 14.26 3.95 -16.12
C VAL A 109 13.03 4.86 -16.19
N PRO A 110 12.41 5.23 -15.05
CA PRO A 110 11.33 6.18 -15.08
C PRO A 110 11.91 7.46 -15.67
N ALA A 111 11.31 7.97 -16.75
CA ALA A 111 11.52 9.34 -17.15
C ALA A 111 11.03 10.23 -15.99
N SER A 112 11.91 10.47 -15.01
CA SER A 112 11.76 11.57 -14.08
C SER A 112 11.75 12.83 -14.93
N THR A 113 10.57 13.41 -15.04
CA THR A 113 10.30 14.74 -15.58
C THR A 113 11.43 15.71 -15.23
N PRO A 114 12.23 16.20 -16.20
CA PRO A 114 13.02 17.41 -16.01
C PRO A 114 12.10 18.56 -16.41
N GLY A 115 11.36 19.11 -15.44
CA GLY A 115 10.43 20.21 -15.66
C GLY A 115 10.45 21.12 -14.44
N GLN A 116 11.09 22.26 -14.64
CA GLN A 116 11.31 23.38 -13.72
C GLN A 116 9.99 23.98 -13.21
#